data_AF-A0AAD9CW67-F1
#
_entry.id   AF-A0AAD9CW67-F1
#
_cell.length_a   1.000
_cell.length_b   1.000
_cell.length_c   1.000
_cell.angle_alpha   90.00
_cell.angle_beta   90.00
_cell.angle_gamma   90.00
#
_symmetry.space_group_name_H-M   'P 1'
#
loop_
_entity.id
_entity.type
_entity.pdbx_description
1 polymer ?
#
loop_
_entity_poly.entity_id
_entity_poly.type
_entity_poly.pdbx_seq_one_letter_code
_entity_poly.pdbx_strand_id
1 'polypeptide(L)'
;MPDPSFGIHVNNGGGFVCKFRVKTTGKETPQSGSKSLGFTATWSYDELLSHGFAEGDNCWVSCDIEAGETNHESGGNFILSNTTTQTLTYVVTGGVWTPSWDGPSNPAPKYAVRTYISGGVLGRTRVKTNGKETDQSRLLSSGTWAGWTYEELVGYGFKEGDSCWVSIDIEAGVTNHESGDNFTLTRSGPMASYSLGGSTWTPSWSLN
;
A
#
# COMPACT_ATOMS: atom_id res chain seq x y z
N MET A 1 -14.70 -15.76 2.02
CA MET A 1 -14.67 -15.35 0.61
C MET A 1 -13.28 -14.82 0.32
N PRO A 2 -12.74 -14.99 -0.90
CA PRO A 2 -11.43 -14.43 -1.25
C PRO A 2 -11.48 -12.90 -1.18
N ASP A 3 -10.41 -12.26 -0.71
CA ASP A 3 -10.34 -10.80 -0.62
C ASP A 3 -10.20 -10.17 -2.02
N PRO A 4 -10.85 -9.02 -2.28
CA PRO A 4 -10.66 -8.29 -3.54
C PRO A 4 -9.29 -7.61 -3.59
N SER A 5 -8.68 -7.56 -4.77
CA SER A 5 -7.35 -6.96 -4.96
C SER A 5 -7.16 -6.28 -6.31
N PHE A 6 -6.51 -5.11 -6.30
CA PHE A 6 -6.08 -4.32 -7.46
C PHE A 6 -4.75 -4.82 -8.06
N GLY A 7 -4.33 -6.03 -7.71
CA GLY A 7 -3.03 -6.58 -8.08
C GLY A 7 -2.43 -7.36 -6.94
N ILE A 8 -1.23 -7.86 -7.12
CA ILE A 8 -0.55 -8.63 -6.09
C ILE A 8 0.93 -8.29 -5.98
N HIS A 9 1.45 -8.51 -4.79
CA HIS A 9 2.87 -8.47 -4.47
C HIS A 9 3.28 -9.84 -3.91
N VAL A 10 4.38 -10.39 -4.39
CA VAL A 10 4.87 -11.71 -3.98
C VAL A 10 6.33 -11.58 -3.57
N ASN A 11 6.65 -11.97 -2.33
CA ASN A 11 8.00 -11.96 -1.80
C ASN A 11 8.54 -13.38 -1.64
N ASN A 12 9.80 -13.59 -2.02
CA ASN A 12 10.52 -14.80 -1.66
C ASN A 12 11.21 -14.62 -0.30
N GLY A 13 10.61 -15.14 0.77
CA GLY A 13 11.22 -15.27 2.09
C GLY A 13 11.95 -16.59 2.32
N GLY A 14 11.99 -17.49 1.33
CA GLY A 14 12.62 -18.80 1.41
C GLY A 14 14.11 -18.80 1.04
N GLY A 15 14.85 -19.79 1.54
CA GLY A 15 16.28 -19.97 1.28
C GLY A 15 16.61 -20.54 -0.11
N PHE A 16 15.78 -20.29 -1.12
CA PHE A 16 15.86 -20.89 -2.45
C PHE A 16 15.57 -19.87 -3.55
N VAL A 17 15.92 -20.19 -4.80
CA VAL A 17 15.59 -19.37 -5.97
C VAL A 17 14.32 -19.92 -6.62
N CYS A 18 13.40 -19.02 -6.95
CA CYS A 18 12.15 -19.40 -7.60
C CYS A 18 11.66 -18.38 -8.63
N LYS A 19 10.65 -18.77 -9.40
CA LYS A 19 9.90 -17.91 -10.31
C LYS A 19 8.43 -17.96 -9.92
N PHE A 20 7.76 -16.83 -10.02
CA PHE A 20 6.36 -16.70 -9.65
C PHE A 20 5.50 -16.49 -10.89
N ARG A 21 4.22 -16.86 -10.80
CA ARG A 21 3.20 -16.51 -11.78
C ARG A 21 1.84 -16.39 -11.10
N VAL A 22 0.98 -15.57 -11.68
CA VAL A 22 -0.43 -15.48 -11.28
C VAL A 22 -1.24 -16.40 -12.18
N LYS A 23 -2.20 -17.09 -11.59
CA LYS A 23 -3.09 -18.02 -12.28
C LYS A 23 -4.53 -17.65 -12.02
N THR A 24 -5.37 -17.91 -13.00
CA THR A 24 -6.82 -18.00 -12.86
C THR A 24 -7.31 -19.20 -13.67
N THR A 25 -8.62 -19.43 -13.73
CA THR A 25 -9.19 -20.55 -14.46
C THR A 25 -8.85 -20.47 -15.95
N GLY A 26 -7.97 -21.35 -16.41
CA GLY A 26 -7.57 -21.48 -17.80
C GLY A 26 -6.56 -20.45 -18.31
N LYS A 27 -5.99 -19.61 -17.43
CA LYS A 27 -5.00 -18.58 -17.80
C LYS A 27 -3.92 -18.45 -16.74
N GLU A 28 -2.72 -18.11 -17.19
CA GLU A 28 -1.60 -17.76 -16.31
C GLU A 28 -0.75 -16.67 -16.93
N THR A 29 -0.12 -15.86 -16.09
CA THR A 29 0.90 -14.91 -16.55
C THR A 29 2.15 -15.67 -16.98
N PRO A 30 3.03 -15.06 -17.80
CA PRO A 30 4.40 -15.53 -17.92
C PRO A 30 5.05 -15.66 -16.55
N GLN A 31 6.02 -16.58 -16.44
CA GLN A 31 6.86 -16.67 -15.25
C GLN A 31 7.62 -15.35 -15.04
N SER A 32 7.72 -14.92 -13.79
CA SER A 32 8.65 -13.86 -13.42
C SER A 32 10.09 -14.26 -13.73
N GLY A 33 10.99 -13.28 -13.76
CA GLY A 33 12.42 -13.57 -13.60
C GLY A 33 12.70 -14.27 -12.27
N SER A 34 13.86 -14.91 -12.16
CA SER A 34 14.31 -15.61 -10.94
C SER A 34 14.38 -14.66 -9.75
N LYS A 35 13.86 -15.11 -8.60
CA LYS A 35 13.77 -14.39 -7.34
C LYS A 35 14.51 -15.17 -6.27
N SER A 36 15.62 -14.63 -5.80
CA SER A 36 16.33 -15.11 -4.62
C SER A 36 15.67 -14.59 -3.33
N LEU A 37 16.17 -15.02 -2.17
CA LEU A 37 15.72 -14.52 -0.86
C LEU A 37 15.66 -12.98 -0.82
N GLY A 38 14.52 -12.44 -0.40
CA GLY A 38 14.21 -11.02 -0.29
C GLY A 38 13.77 -10.33 -1.59
N PHE A 39 13.79 -11.03 -2.72
CA PHE A 39 13.35 -10.48 -4.01
C PHE A 39 11.86 -10.71 -4.24
N THR A 40 11.27 -9.79 -4.98
CA THR A 40 9.82 -9.73 -5.15
C THR A 40 9.40 -9.76 -6.62
N ALA A 41 8.17 -10.23 -6.86
CA ALA A 41 7.44 -10.07 -8.10
C ALA A 41 6.15 -9.28 -7.82
N THR A 42 5.65 -8.53 -8.78
CA THR A 42 4.44 -7.72 -8.62
C THR A 42 3.68 -7.73 -9.94
N TRP A 43 2.36 -7.80 -9.84
CA TRP A 43 1.47 -7.67 -10.98
C TRP A 43 0.39 -6.66 -10.63
N SER A 44 0.26 -5.63 -11.46
CA SER A 44 -0.84 -4.66 -11.35
C SER A 44 -2.13 -5.20 -11.96
N TYR A 45 -3.27 -4.62 -11.60
CA TYR A 45 -4.56 -4.90 -12.23
C TYR A 45 -4.48 -4.83 -13.76
N ASP A 46 -3.95 -3.74 -14.31
CA ASP A 46 -3.86 -3.51 -15.76
C ASP A 46 -2.93 -4.52 -16.45
N GLU A 47 -1.83 -4.91 -15.78
CA GLU A 47 -0.92 -5.94 -16.29
C GLU A 47 -1.62 -7.31 -16.35
N LEU A 48 -2.39 -7.68 -15.33
CA LEU A 48 -3.18 -8.91 -15.33
C LEU A 48 -4.24 -8.89 -16.44
N LEU A 49 -4.92 -7.76 -16.66
CA LEU A 49 -5.84 -7.61 -17.80
C LEU A 49 -5.12 -7.80 -19.14
N SER A 50 -3.90 -7.28 -19.28
CA SER A 50 -3.10 -7.45 -20.50
C SER A 50 -2.71 -8.91 -20.78
N HIS A 51 -2.68 -9.74 -19.73
CA HIS A 51 -2.51 -11.19 -19.82
C HIS A 51 -3.84 -11.95 -19.94
N GLY A 52 -4.94 -11.24 -20.13
CA GLY A 52 -6.26 -11.80 -20.39
C GLY A 52 -7.07 -12.14 -19.15
N PHE A 53 -6.65 -11.75 -17.95
CA PHE A 53 -7.49 -11.84 -16.75
C PHE A 53 -8.68 -10.86 -16.87
N ALA A 54 -9.71 -11.04 -16.05
CA ALA A 54 -10.90 -10.21 -16.01
C ALA A 54 -11.29 -9.79 -14.59
N GLU A 55 -11.98 -8.65 -14.46
CA GLU A 55 -12.65 -8.24 -13.22
C GLU A 55 -13.53 -9.37 -12.68
N GLY A 56 -13.38 -9.68 -11.39
CA GLY A 56 -14.12 -10.76 -10.73
C GLY A 56 -13.46 -12.14 -10.85
N ASP A 57 -12.37 -12.29 -11.60
CA ASP A 57 -11.64 -13.55 -11.67
C ASP A 57 -11.13 -13.97 -10.29
N ASN A 58 -11.32 -15.26 -9.97
CA ASN A 58 -10.75 -15.90 -8.80
C ASN A 58 -9.32 -16.33 -9.14
N CYS A 59 -8.34 -15.69 -8.52
CA CYS A 59 -6.93 -15.75 -8.86
C CYS A 59 -6.09 -16.32 -7.71
N TRP A 60 -4.96 -16.94 -8.04
CA TRP A 60 -3.99 -17.44 -7.06
C TRP A 60 -2.56 -17.33 -7.58
N VAL A 61 -1.59 -17.58 -6.71
CA VAL A 61 -0.17 -17.47 -7.04
C VAL A 61 0.46 -18.86 -7.06
N SER A 62 1.40 -19.06 -7.97
CA SER A 62 2.20 -20.27 -8.07
C SER A 62 3.67 -19.93 -8.05
N CYS A 63 4.47 -20.79 -7.43
CA CYS A 63 5.92 -20.72 -7.36
C CYS A 63 6.54 -21.95 -8.05
N ASP A 64 7.57 -21.71 -8.87
CA ASP A 64 8.43 -22.75 -9.43
C ASP A 64 9.85 -22.57 -8.87
N ILE A 65 10.29 -23.52 -8.07
CA ILE A 65 11.61 -23.54 -7.45
C ILE A 65 12.61 -24.09 -8.46
N GLU A 66 13.71 -23.37 -8.68
CA GLU A 66 14.69 -23.74 -9.70
C GLU A 66 15.37 -25.09 -9.45
N ALA A 67 15.35 -25.56 -8.20
CA ALA A 67 15.84 -26.88 -7.81
C ALA A 67 14.93 -28.06 -8.21
N GLY A 68 13.80 -27.80 -8.89
CA GLY A 68 13.01 -28.82 -9.58
C GLY A 68 11.56 -28.97 -9.13
N GLU A 69 11.14 -28.29 -8.05
CA GLU A 69 9.74 -28.28 -7.63
C GLU A 69 8.97 -27.21 -8.43
N THR A 70 7.87 -27.60 -9.08
CA THR A 70 7.07 -26.70 -9.93
C THR A 70 5.62 -26.72 -9.51
N ASN A 71 4.90 -25.64 -9.80
CA ASN A 71 3.49 -25.47 -9.45
C ASN A 71 3.19 -25.55 -7.94
N HIS A 72 4.06 -25.01 -7.09
CA HIS A 72 3.76 -24.88 -5.67
C HIS A 72 2.78 -23.71 -5.45
N GLU A 73 1.49 -24.01 -5.25
CA GLU A 73 0.40 -23.03 -5.21
C GLU A 73 0.20 -22.39 -3.83
N SER A 74 -0.26 -21.14 -3.80
CA SER A 74 -0.44 -20.36 -2.58
C SER A 74 -1.51 -20.87 -1.62
N GLY A 75 -2.41 -21.74 -2.06
CA GLY A 75 -3.55 -22.26 -1.30
C GLY A 75 -4.66 -21.23 -1.02
N GLY A 76 -4.31 -19.94 -0.86
CA GLY A 76 -5.24 -18.83 -0.74
C GLY A 76 -5.43 -18.07 -2.05
N ASN A 77 -6.69 -17.83 -2.41
CA ASN A 77 -7.08 -17.08 -3.60
C ASN A 77 -7.42 -15.60 -3.27
N PHE A 78 -7.54 -14.79 -4.31
CA PHE A 78 -8.09 -13.43 -4.27
C PHE A 78 -9.06 -13.21 -5.44
N ILE A 79 -9.93 -12.20 -5.33
CA ILE A 79 -10.75 -11.73 -6.45
C ILE A 79 -10.05 -10.54 -7.10
N LEU A 80 -9.78 -10.61 -8.40
CA LEU A 80 -9.25 -9.45 -9.13
C LEU A 80 -10.31 -8.35 -9.18
N SER A 81 -10.01 -7.16 -8.63
CA SER A 81 -10.98 -6.06 -8.61
C SER A 81 -10.38 -4.67 -8.82
N ASN A 82 -11.03 -3.87 -9.67
CA ASN A 82 -10.77 -2.44 -9.87
C ASN A 82 -11.52 -1.53 -8.90
N THR A 83 -12.41 -2.09 -8.08
CA THR A 83 -13.23 -1.35 -7.11
C THR A 83 -12.53 -1.15 -5.76
N THR A 84 -11.37 -1.81 -5.58
CA THR A 84 -10.49 -1.66 -4.43
C THR A 84 -9.17 -1.02 -4.86
N THR A 85 -8.45 -0.41 -3.91
CA THR A 85 -7.07 0.06 -4.09
C THR A 85 -6.06 -0.89 -3.45
N GLN A 86 -6.54 -1.97 -2.85
CA GLN A 86 -5.74 -2.91 -2.08
C GLN A 86 -4.85 -3.77 -2.98
N THR A 87 -3.57 -3.90 -2.63
CA THR A 87 -2.68 -4.91 -3.22
C THR A 87 -2.38 -5.97 -2.17
N LEU A 88 -2.78 -7.21 -2.44
CA LEU A 88 -2.51 -8.33 -1.54
C LEU A 88 -1.06 -8.79 -1.63
N THR A 89 -0.49 -9.16 -0.48
CA THR A 89 0.86 -9.71 -0.39
C THR A 89 0.84 -11.20 -0.07
N TYR A 90 1.63 -11.95 -0.82
CA TYR A 90 2.00 -13.33 -0.54
C TYR A 90 3.50 -13.40 -0.22
N VAL A 91 3.87 -14.29 0.70
CA VAL A 91 5.27 -14.61 0.97
C VAL A 91 5.45 -16.12 0.83
N VAL A 92 6.37 -16.57 -0.02
CA VAL A 92 6.80 -17.96 0.01
C VAL A 92 7.99 -18.08 0.97
N THR A 93 7.94 -19.01 1.91
CA THR A 93 8.96 -19.23 2.95
C THR A 93 9.39 -20.70 2.97
N GLY A 94 10.26 -21.06 3.92
CA GLY A 94 10.72 -22.44 4.10
C GLY A 94 11.96 -22.80 3.29
N GLY A 95 12.14 -24.10 3.08
CA GLY A 95 13.28 -24.69 2.36
C GLY A 95 12.88 -25.23 1.00
N VAL A 96 13.86 -25.58 0.17
CA VAL A 96 13.66 -26.11 -1.20
C VAL A 96 12.65 -27.26 -1.26
N TRP A 97 12.64 -28.14 -0.25
CA TRP A 97 11.80 -29.35 -0.22
C TRP A 97 10.58 -29.23 0.69
N THR A 98 10.45 -28.09 1.37
CA THR A 98 9.34 -27.79 2.26
C THR A 98 8.99 -26.30 2.11
N PRO A 99 8.65 -25.85 0.88
CA PRO A 99 8.15 -24.50 0.69
C PRO A 99 6.81 -24.34 1.42
N SER A 100 6.55 -23.14 1.91
CA SER A 100 5.30 -22.79 2.56
C SER A 100 4.86 -21.42 2.08
N TRP A 101 3.56 -21.14 2.16
CA TRP A 101 3.01 -19.85 1.82
C TRP A 101 2.42 -19.16 3.04
N ASP A 102 2.70 -17.87 3.15
CA ASP A 102 1.99 -16.94 4.02
C ASP A 102 1.17 -15.98 3.14
N GLY A 103 -0.11 -15.82 3.48
CA GLY A 103 -1.04 -14.94 2.76
C GLY A 103 -2.18 -15.67 2.01
N PRO A 104 -3.01 -14.95 1.24
CA PRO A 104 -2.92 -13.52 1.00
C PRO A 104 -3.07 -12.73 2.29
N SER A 105 -2.22 -11.73 2.46
CA SER A 105 -2.37 -10.74 3.52
C SER A 105 -2.67 -9.40 2.87
N ASN A 106 -3.52 -8.60 3.51
CA ASN A 106 -3.55 -7.18 3.25
C ASN A 106 -2.39 -6.56 4.05
N PRO A 107 -1.19 -6.31 3.47
CA PRO A 107 -0.24 -5.49 4.20
C PRO A 107 -0.97 -4.18 4.52
N ALA A 108 -0.90 -3.73 5.78
CA ALA A 108 -1.47 -2.45 6.14
C ALA A 108 -1.04 -1.41 5.08
N PRO A 109 -1.97 -0.59 4.55
CA PRO A 109 -1.68 0.33 3.47
C PRO A 109 -0.39 1.10 3.79
N LYS A 110 0.59 1.03 2.88
CA LYS A 110 1.83 1.79 3.02
C LYS A 110 1.51 3.24 2.73
N TYR A 111 1.16 3.99 3.78
CA TYR A 111 0.90 5.41 3.66
C TYR A 111 2.14 6.13 3.12
N ALA A 112 1.93 7.06 2.20
CA ALA A 112 2.94 8.04 1.81
C ALA A 112 3.11 9.08 2.93
N VAL A 113 2.00 9.42 3.59
CA VAL A 113 1.97 10.33 4.74
C VAL A 113 0.90 9.93 5.73
N ARG A 114 1.21 10.10 7.02
CA ARG A 114 0.23 9.97 8.10
C ARG A 114 0.30 11.14 9.07
N THR A 115 -0.82 11.37 9.74
CA THR A 115 -0.97 12.38 10.77
C THR A 115 -1.58 11.76 12.01
N TYR A 116 -0.92 11.93 13.16
CA TYR A 116 -1.37 11.49 14.47
C TYR A 116 -1.69 12.69 15.36
N ILE A 117 -2.85 12.68 16.02
CA ILE A 117 -3.22 13.71 17.00
C ILE A 117 -2.78 13.25 18.39
N SER A 118 -1.75 13.87 18.95
CA SER A 118 -1.24 13.59 20.29
C SER A 118 -1.71 14.58 21.35
N GLY A 119 -2.16 15.78 20.92
CA GLY A 119 -2.63 16.84 21.80
C GLY A 119 -4.16 16.90 21.96
N GLY A 120 -4.63 17.86 22.76
CA GLY A 120 -6.04 18.16 22.97
C GLY A 120 -6.67 18.92 21.80
N VAL A 121 -6.38 18.50 20.57
CA VAL A 121 -6.86 19.10 19.33
C VAL A 121 -7.98 18.23 18.76
N LEU A 122 -9.01 18.90 18.23
CA LEU A 122 -10.12 18.28 17.51
C LEU A 122 -10.21 18.93 16.13
N GLY A 123 -9.95 18.19 15.06
CA GLY A 123 -9.90 18.77 13.72
C GLY A 123 -9.81 17.77 12.58
N ARG A 124 -9.84 18.29 11.35
CA ARG A 124 -9.76 17.52 10.10
C ARG A 124 -8.50 17.90 9.36
N THR A 125 -7.78 16.90 8.89
CA THR A 125 -6.48 17.05 8.22
C THR A 125 -6.60 16.85 6.72
N ARG A 126 -5.72 17.46 5.94
CA ARG A 126 -5.59 17.24 4.49
C ARG A 126 -4.14 17.36 4.07
N VAL A 127 -3.79 16.72 2.96
CA VAL A 127 -2.47 16.84 2.33
C VAL A 127 -2.56 17.90 1.23
N LYS A 128 -1.53 18.73 1.13
CA LYS A 128 -1.41 19.80 0.15
C LYS A 128 -0.12 19.66 -0.63
N THR A 129 -0.16 20.11 -1.88
CA THR A 129 1.02 20.44 -2.69
C THR A 129 0.73 21.71 -3.48
N ASN A 130 1.68 22.21 -4.27
CA ASN A 130 1.55 23.46 -5.02
C ASN A 130 0.31 23.45 -5.93
N GLY A 131 -0.76 24.10 -5.46
CA GLY A 131 -2.03 24.27 -6.18
C GLY A 131 -3.01 23.09 -6.09
N LYS A 132 -2.76 22.10 -5.22
CA LYS A 132 -3.66 20.93 -5.05
C LYS A 132 -3.81 20.56 -3.58
N GLU A 133 -4.97 20.06 -3.23
CA GLU A 133 -5.23 19.50 -1.91
C GLU A 133 -6.13 18.27 -1.99
N THR A 134 -6.01 17.38 -1.02
CA THR A 134 -6.95 16.28 -0.84
C THR A 134 -8.24 16.77 -0.20
N ASP A 135 -9.29 15.95 -0.25
CA ASP A 135 -10.42 16.12 0.67
C ASP A 135 -9.94 16.04 2.13
N GLN A 136 -10.75 16.62 3.01
CA GLN A 136 -10.51 16.55 4.44
C GLN A 136 -10.71 15.12 4.96
N SER A 137 -9.85 14.73 5.90
CA SER A 137 -10.06 13.52 6.68
C SER A 137 -11.33 13.64 7.54
N ARG A 138 -11.77 12.50 8.07
CA ARG A 138 -12.75 12.47 9.16
C ARG A 138 -12.26 13.31 10.35
N LEU A 139 -13.19 13.68 11.24
CA LEU A 139 -12.82 14.37 12.46
C LEU A 139 -11.88 13.50 13.32
N LEU A 140 -10.75 14.08 13.73
CA LEU A 140 -9.71 13.45 14.53
C LEU A 140 -9.65 14.08 15.92
N SER A 141 -9.58 13.25 16.95
CA SER A 141 -9.34 13.61 18.35
C SER A 141 -8.01 13.04 18.83
N SER A 142 -7.58 13.42 20.04
CA SER A 142 -6.42 12.83 20.72
C SER A 142 -6.41 11.30 20.63
N GLY A 143 -5.26 10.73 20.26
CA GLY A 143 -5.05 9.29 20.10
C GLY A 143 -5.44 8.73 18.73
N THR A 144 -5.93 9.55 17.81
CA THR A 144 -6.39 9.09 16.49
C THR A 144 -5.46 9.55 15.37
N TRP A 145 -5.56 8.88 14.21
CA TRP A 145 -4.76 9.19 13.03
C TRP A 145 -5.59 9.18 11.74
N ALA A 146 -5.03 9.83 10.72
CA ALA A 146 -5.41 9.73 9.32
C ALA A 146 -4.14 9.53 8.47
N GLY A 147 -4.28 8.94 7.30
CA GLY A 147 -3.17 8.72 6.38
C GLY A 147 -3.65 8.69 4.94
N TRP A 148 -2.71 8.94 4.03
CA TRP A 148 -2.93 8.91 2.59
C TRP A 148 -1.86 8.04 1.93
N THR A 149 -2.27 7.13 1.06
CA THR A 149 -1.37 6.33 0.24
C THR A 149 -0.83 7.14 -0.94
N TYR A 150 0.21 6.64 -1.59
CA TYR A 150 0.75 7.27 -2.80
C TYR A 150 -0.33 7.32 -3.89
N GLU A 151 -1.07 6.23 -4.08
CA GLU A 151 -2.10 6.08 -5.10
C GLU A 151 -3.27 7.03 -4.86
N GLU A 152 -3.69 7.21 -3.60
CA GLU A 152 -4.73 8.19 -3.25
C GLU A 152 -4.29 9.61 -3.62
N LEU A 153 -3.08 10.02 -3.27
CA LEU A 153 -2.55 11.34 -3.59
C LEU A 153 -2.45 11.55 -5.11
N VAL A 154 -2.00 10.56 -5.87
CA VAL A 154 -1.99 10.63 -7.34
C VAL A 154 -3.41 10.77 -7.90
N GLY A 155 -4.42 10.15 -7.27
CA GLY A 155 -5.83 10.35 -7.60
C GLY A 155 -6.31 11.80 -7.44
N TYR A 156 -5.76 12.55 -6.47
CA TYR A 156 -5.95 14.01 -6.34
C TYR A 156 -5.03 14.84 -7.26
N GLY A 157 -4.30 14.18 -8.16
CA GLY A 157 -3.45 14.81 -9.15
C GLY A 157 -2.03 15.11 -8.67
N PHE A 158 -1.62 14.66 -7.49
CA PHE A 158 -0.23 14.78 -7.02
C PHE A 158 0.71 13.94 -7.91
N LYS A 159 2.00 14.29 -7.93
CA LYS A 159 3.02 13.63 -8.76
C LYS A 159 4.23 13.22 -7.93
N GLU A 160 4.89 12.16 -8.37
CA GLU A 160 6.19 11.78 -7.80
C GLU A 160 7.20 12.92 -7.92
N GLY A 161 7.89 13.21 -6.82
CA GLY A 161 8.77 14.36 -6.68
C GLY A 161 8.10 15.63 -6.16
N ASP A 162 6.76 15.68 -6.03
CA ASP A 162 6.07 16.84 -5.48
C ASP A 162 6.48 17.08 -4.02
N SER A 163 6.75 18.35 -3.68
CA SER A 163 6.90 18.79 -2.30
C SER A 163 5.51 18.97 -1.68
N CYS A 164 5.23 18.19 -0.64
CA CYS A 164 3.90 18.06 -0.03
C CYS A 164 3.96 18.40 1.46
N TRP A 165 2.87 18.89 2.03
CA TRP A 165 2.73 19.20 3.45
C TRP A 165 1.33 18.86 3.96
N VAL A 166 1.16 18.85 5.29
CA VAL A 166 -0.14 18.60 5.92
C VAL A 166 -0.68 19.90 6.48
N SER A 167 -2.01 20.06 6.44
CA SER A 167 -2.71 21.11 7.16
C SER A 167 -3.86 20.54 7.98
N ILE A 168 -4.26 21.25 9.03
CA ILE A 168 -5.45 20.93 9.83
C ILE A 168 -6.40 22.13 9.90
N ASP A 169 -7.70 21.82 9.86
CA ASP A 169 -8.77 22.71 10.28
C ASP A 169 -9.31 22.24 11.64
N ILE A 170 -9.10 23.05 12.66
CA ILE A 170 -9.51 22.80 14.06
C ILE A 170 -10.93 23.33 14.25
N GLU A 171 -11.80 22.55 14.87
CA GLU A 171 -13.23 22.91 14.99
C GLU A 171 -13.49 24.18 15.79
N ALA A 172 -12.55 24.62 16.62
CA ALA A 172 -12.63 25.90 17.33
C ALA A 172 -12.35 27.14 16.45
N GLY A 173 -12.21 26.97 15.13
CA GLY A 173 -12.11 28.06 14.17
C GLY A 173 -10.69 28.36 13.68
N VAL A 174 -9.68 27.56 14.06
CA VAL A 174 -8.33 27.69 13.49
C VAL A 174 -8.26 26.85 12.22
N THR A 175 -8.36 27.50 11.06
CA THR A 175 -8.31 26.86 9.74
C THR A 175 -6.92 26.96 9.11
N ASN A 176 -6.54 25.98 8.28
CA ASN A 176 -5.29 25.96 7.53
C ASN A 176 -4.03 26.11 8.41
N HIS A 177 -4.02 25.48 9.59
CA HIS A 177 -2.79 25.40 10.38
C HIS A 177 -1.85 24.35 9.77
N GLU A 178 -0.78 24.80 9.12
CA GLU A 178 0.12 23.97 8.30
C GLU A 178 1.27 23.37 9.12
N SER A 179 1.76 22.21 8.67
CA SER A 179 2.86 21.48 9.33
C SER A 179 4.19 22.20 9.33
N GLY A 180 4.39 23.15 8.42
CA GLY A 180 5.66 23.87 8.23
C GLY A 180 6.75 23.06 7.55
N ASP A 181 6.84 21.76 7.85
CA ASP A 181 7.76 20.83 7.19
C ASP A 181 7.11 20.14 5.99
N ASN A 182 7.88 20.03 4.90
CA ASN A 182 7.47 19.33 3.69
C ASN A 182 8.12 17.94 3.61
N PHE A 183 7.43 17.02 2.93
CA PHE A 183 8.00 15.75 2.47
C PHE A 183 7.96 15.69 0.93
N THR A 184 8.83 14.87 0.34
CA THR A 184 8.81 14.61 -1.11
C THR A 184 7.97 13.36 -1.37
N LEU A 185 6.93 13.48 -2.19
CA LEU A 185 6.09 12.33 -2.57
C LEU A 185 6.89 11.36 -3.43
N THR A 186 6.99 10.11 -2.99
CA THR A 186 7.73 9.05 -3.69
C THR A 186 6.95 7.74 -3.62
N ARG A 187 6.98 6.92 -4.66
CA ARG A 187 6.25 5.65 -4.69
C ARG A 187 6.86 4.62 -3.73
N SER A 188 8.19 4.61 -3.63
CA SER A 188 8.94 3.61 -2.85
C SER A 188 9.67 4.16 -1.63
N GLY A 189 9.49 5.45 -1.29
CA GLY A 189 10.25 6.08 -0.22
C GLY A 189 9.71 5.85 1.20
N PRO A 190 10.34 6.49 2.20
CA PRO A 190 9.87 6.47 3.57
C PRO A 190 8.54 7.23 3.68
N MET A 191 7.66 6.72 4.54
CA MET A 191 6.42 7.40 4.91
C MET A 191 6.75 8.64 5.75
N ALA A 192 6.17 9.79 5.42
CA ALA A 192 6.20 10.97 6.27
C ALA A 192 5.23 10.83 7.45
N SER A 193 5.67 11.12 8.68
CA SER A 193 4.84 10.94 9.88
C SER A 193 4.75 12.21 10.70
N TYR A 194 3.63 12.93 10.58
CA TYR A 194 3.36 14.14 11.36
C TYR A 194 2.63 13.82 12.66
N SER A 195 3.04 14.43 13.75
CA SER A 195 2.30 14.45 15.01
C SER A 195 1.82 15.86 15.31
N LEU A 196 0.54 16.01 15.63
CA LEU A 196 -0.05 17.27 16.07
C LEU A 196 -0.30 17.23 17.58
N GLY A 197 0.52 17.97 18.31
CA GLY A 197 0.43 18.15 19.75
C GLY A 197 -0.21 19.48 20.15
N GLY A 198 -0.09 19.79 21.45
CA GLY A 198 -0.53 21.06 22.01
C GLY A 198 -2.02 21.13 22.33
N SER A 199 -2.57 22.34 22.23
CA SER A 199 -3.97 22.65 22.52
C SER A 199 -4.64 23.25 21.29
N THR A 200 -5.98 23.29 21.30
CA THR A 200 -6.80 23.97 20.28
C THR A 200 -6.29 25.36 19.87
N TRP A 201 -5.81 26.16 20.81
CA TRP A 201 -5.36 27.55 20.57
C TRP A 201 -3.86 27.67 20.35
N THR A 202 -3.12 26.63 20.67
CA THR A 202 -1.66 26.55 20.50
C THR A 202 -1.28 25.19 19.92
N PRO A 203 -1.77 24.85 18.72
CA PRO A 203 -1.40 23.62 18.04
C PRO A 203 0.08 23.66 17.65
N SER A 204 0.73 22.51 17.65
CA SER A 204 2.13 22.40 17.25
C SER A 204 2.40 21.09 16.55
N TRP A 205 3.03 21.19 15.38
CA TRP A 205 3.42 20.05 14.56
C TRP A 205 4.83 19.56 14.90
N SER A 206 5.04 18.26 14.76
CA SER A 206 6.36 17.66 14.66
C SER A 206 6.40 16.63 13.52
N LEU A 207 7.43 16.69 12.70
CA LEU A 207 7.75 15.64 11.74
C LEU A 207 8.60 14.56 12.44
N ASN A 208 8.25 13.29 12.24
CA ASN A 208 8.93 12.13 12.81
C ASN A 208 9.41 11.19 11.71
#